data_AF-A0A0L9VDB0-F1
#
_entry.id   AF-A0A0L9VDB0-F1
#
_cell.length_a   1.000
_cell.length_b   1.000
_cell.length_c   1.000
_cell.angle_alpha   90.00
_cell.angle_beta   90.00
_cell.angle_gamma   90.00
#
_symmetry.space_group_name_H-M   'P 1'
#
loop_
_entity.id
_entity.type
_entity.pdbx_description
1 polymer ?
#
loop_
_entity_poly.entity_id
_entity_poly.type
_entity_poly.pdbx_seq_one_letter_code
_entity_poly.pdbx_strand_id
1 'polypeptide(L)'
;MATKFGLAGGIPERKVRPIWDAIDSRQFKNALKHVTTLLAKHPNSPYALALKALVIERMGKPDEAFSVALNAKELLYANDSLLMDDLTLSTLQIVFQRLDHLDLATGCYEHACSKFPGNLELMMGLFNCYVREYSFVKQQQTAIKMYKLVGEERFLLWAVCSIQLQGINMIRM
;
A
#
# COMPACT_ATOMS: atom_id res chain seq x y z
N MET A 1 -8.63 8.05 -7.08
CA MET A 1 -7.55 9.04 -6.98
C MET A 1 -6.80 9.01 -8.29
N ALA A 2 -6.85 10.09 -9.06
CA ALA A 2 -6.08 10.20 -10.30
C ALA A 2 -4.70 10.75 -9.96
N THR A 3 -3.66 9.98 -10.25
CA THR A 3 -2.27 10.43 -10.16
C THR A 3 -2.06 11.62 -11.11
N LYS A 4 -1.31 12.63 -10.67
CA LYS A 4 -1.14 13.96 -11.29
C LYS A 4 -0.69 14.00 -12.77
N PHE A 5 -0.49 12.85 -13.42
CA PHE A 5 -0.06 12.72 -14.82
C PHE A 5 -0.84 11.66 -15.63
N GLY A 6 -1.95 11.11 -15.12
CA GLY A 6 -2.65 10.00 -15.78
C GLY A 6 -1.81 8.72 -15.85
N LEU A 7 -0.86 8.57 -14.92
CA LEU A 7 0.05 7.44 -14.79
C LEU A 7 -0.21 6.71 -13.48
N ALA A 8 -0.66 5.47 -13.52
CA ALA A 8 -0.80 4.58 -12.37
C ALA A 8 0.45 3.70 -12.24
N GLY A 9 1.27 3.84 -11.19
CA GLY A 9 2.51 3.05 -11.02
C GLY A 9 3.57 3.32 -12.06
N GLY A 10 3.62 4.54 -12.61
CA GLY A 10 4.47 4.88 -13.76
C GLY A 10 3.94 4.30 -15.10
N ILE A 11 2.74 3.73 -15.12
CA ILE A 11 2.11 3.13 -16.30
C ILE A 11 0.91 4.00 -16.72
N PRO A 12 0.69 4.27 -18.02
CA PRO A 12 -0.51 4.98 -18.47
C PRO A 12 -1.81 4.37 -17.93
N GLU A 13 -2.64 5.17 -17.29
CA GLU A 13 -3.87 4.74 -16.60
C GLU A 13 -4.79 3.95 -17.54
N ARG A 14 -4.90 4.36 -18.81
CA ARG A 14 -5.63 3.63 -19.87
C ARG A 14 -5.23 2.16 -20.05
N LYS A 15 -3.99 1.80 -19.72
CA LYS A 15 -3.50 0.41 -19.78
C LYS A 15 -3.86 -0.39 -18.53
N VAL A 16 -4.03 0.30 -17.40
CA VAL A 16 -4.31 -0.30 -16.09
C VAL A 16 -5.81 -0.46 -15.87
N ARG A 17 -6.60 0.52 -16.33
CA ARG A 17 -8.06 0.54 -16.17
C ARG A 17 -8.77 -0.76 -16.58
N PRO A 18 -8.46 -1.40 -17.73
CA PRO A 18 -9.09 -2.67 -18.10
C PRO A 18 -8.82 -3.81 -17.08
N ILE A 19 -7.71 -3.75 -16.34
CA ILE A 19 -7.41 -4.73 -15.28
C ILE A 19 -8.36 -4.51 -14.10
N TRP A 20 -8.51 -3.26 -13.63
CA TRP A 20 -9.43 -2.92 -12.55
C TRP A 20 -10.89 -3.18 -12.93
N ASP A 21 -11.33 -2.78 -14.13
CA ASP A 21 -12.68 -3.03 -14.62
C ASP A 21 -12.99 -4.55 -14.61
N ALA A 22 -12.02 -5.39 -15.01
CA ALA A 22 -12.15 -6.83 -14.97
C ALA A 22 -12.14 -7.40 -13.54
N ILE A 23 -11.33 -6.85 -12.62
CA ILE A 23 -11.34 -7.23 -11.19
C ILE A 23 -12.70 -6.90 -10.56
N ASP A 24 -13.20 -5.69 -10.78
CA ASP A 24 -14.46 -5.19 -10.20
C ASP A 24 -15.66 -5.97 -10.74
N SER A 25 -15.61 -6.34 -12.03
CA SER A 25 -16.59 -7.21 -12.68
C SER A 25 -16.41 -8.70 -12.34
N ARG A 26 -15.47 -9.05 -11.46
CA ARG A 26 -15.10 -10.43 -11.07
C ARG A 26 -14.69 -11.34 -12.25
N GLN A 27 -14.24 -10.76 -13.35
CA GLN A 27 -13.72 -11.48 -14.52
C GLN A 27 -12.22 -11.78 -14.37
N PHE A 28 -11.84 -12.55 -13.35
CA PHE A 28 -10.43 -12.69 -12.95
C PHE A 28 -9.53 -13.35 -14.01
N LYS A 29 -10.07 -14.26 -14.83
CA LYS A 29 -9.34 -14.83 -15.98
C LYS A 29 -8.98 -13.76 -17.01
N ASN A 30 -9.88 -12.81 -17.27
CA ASN A 30 -9.63 -11.69 -18.18
C ASN A 30 -8.63 -10.70 -17.56
N ALA A 31 -8.81 -10.38 -16.27
CA ALA A 31 -7.87 -9.54 -15.53
C ALA A 31 -6.45 -10.13 -15.57
N LEU A 32 -6.30 -11.45 -15.41
CA LEU A 32 -5.02 -12.14 -15.48
C LEU A 32 -4.39 -12.02 -16.87
N LYS A 33 -5.19 -12.13 -17.93
CA LYS A 33 -4.75 -11.96 -19.32
C LYS A 33 -4.26 -10.53 -19.58
N HIS A 34 -4.98 -9.54 -19.08
CA HIS A 34 -4.61 -8.12 -19.20
C HIS A 34 -3.32 -7.80 -18.43
N VAL A 35 -3.20 -8.21 -17.17
CA VAL A 35 -2.00 -7.93 -16.36
C VAL A 35 -0.77 -8.69 -16.87
N THR A 36 -0.93 -9.91 -17.38
CA THR A 36 0.17 -10.66 -18.01
C THR A 36 0.67 -9.95 -19.27
N THR A 37 -0.24 -9.42 -20.08
CA THR A 37 0.11 -8.60 -21.25
C THR A 37 0.81 -7.30 -20.86
N LEU A 38 0.41 -6.70 -19.74
CA LEU A 38 1.04 -5.50 -19.20
C LEU A 38 2.47 -5.78 -18.73
N LEU A 39 2.68 -6.88 -18.00
CA LEU A 39 3.98 -7.32 -17.53
C LEU A 39 4.94 -7.67 -18.66
N ALA A 40 4.46 -8.18 -19.80
CA ALA A 40 5.31 -8.39 -20.97
C ALA A 40 5.96 -7.08 -21.47
N LYS A 41 5.31 -5.93 -21.25
CA LYS A 41 5.83 -4.59 -21.63
C LYS A 41 6.58 -3.90 -20.49
N HIS A 42 6.26 -4.25 -19.24
CA HIS A 42 6.78 -3.63 -18.03
C HIS A 42 7.20 -4.72 -17.01
N PRO A 43 8.18 -5.58 -17.33
CA PRO A 43 8.46 -6.81 -16.56
C PRO A 43 8.93 -6.55 -15.13
N ASN A 44 9.61 -5.42 -14.91
CA ASN A 44 10.15 -5.03 -13.61
C ASN A 44 9.30 -3.96 -12.92
N SER A 45 8.04 -3.76 -13.34
CA SER A 45 7.15 -2.80 -12.67
C SER A 45 6.60 -3.39 -11.37
N PRO A 46 6.91 -2.81 -10.20
CA PRO A 46 6.36 -3.25 -8.93
C PRO A 46 4.82 -3.21 -8.94
N TYR A 47 4.25 -2.18 -9.56
CA TYR A 47 2.80 -2.02 -9.64
C TYR A 47 2.13 -3.10 -10.48
N ALA A 48 2.68 -3.43 -11.65
CA ALA A 48 2.12 -4.48 -12.50
C ALA A 48 2.18 -5.86 -11.82
N LEU A 49 3.24 -6.14 -11.05
CA LEU A 49 3.35 -7.35 -10.24
C LEU A 49 2.37 -7.35 -9.08
N ALA A 50 2.19 -6.22 -8.38
CA ALA A 50 1.19 -6.10 -7.31
C ALA A 50 -0.24 -6.35 -7.83
N LEU A 51 -0.58 -5.82 -9.01
CA LEU A 51 -1.85 -6.12 -9.68
C LEU A 51 -1.99 -7.61 -10.02
N LYS A 52 -0.92 -8.24 -10.50
CA LYS A 52 -0.95 -9.68 -10.78
C LYS A 52 -1.17 -10.48 -9.50
N ALA A 53 -0.48 -10.14 -8.42
CA ALA A 53 -0.67 -10.77 -7.12
C ALA A 53 -2.13 -10.63 -6.64
N LEU A 54 -2.70 -9.42 -6.75
CA LEU A 54 -4.11 -9.19 -6.43
C LEU A 54 -5.06 -10.07 -7.25
N VAL A 55 -4.85 -10.16 -8.57
CA VAL A 55 -5.70 -11.02 -9.42
C VAL A 55 -5.58 -12.49 -9.02
N ILE A 56 -4.37 -12.98 -8.75
CA ILE A 56 -4.10 -14.37 -8.35
C ILE A 56 -4.73 -14.68 -6.97
N GLU A 57 -4.65 -13.74 -6.03
CA GLU A 57 -5.32 -13.83 -4.73
C GLU A 57 -6.83 -13.97 -4.91
N ARG A 58 -7.45 -13.13 -5.74
CA ARG A 58 -8.89 -13.21 -6.06
C ARG A 58 -9.30 -14.50 -6.79
N MET A 59 -8.34 -15.17 -7.43
CA MET A 59 -8.55 -16.49 -8.04
C MET A 59 -8.40 -17.66 -7.06
N GLY A 60 -8.12 -17.40 -5.78
CA GLY A 60 -8.00 -18.42 -4.74
C GLY A 60 -6.66 -19.15 -4.74
N LYS A 61 -5.58 -18.47 -5.17
CA LYS A 61 -4.22 -19.03 -5.17
C LYS A 61 -3.28 -18.23 -4.26
N PRO A 62 -3.43 -18.32 -2.93
CA PRO A 62 -2.74 -17.45 -1.99
C PRO A 62 -1.21 -17.58 -2.05
N ASP A 63 -0.67 -18.80 -2.16
CA ASP A 63 0.79 -19.01 -2.17
C ASP A 63 1.45 -18.39 -3.42
N GLU A 64 0.82 -18.55 -4.59
CA GLU A 64 1.27 -17.94 -5.84
C GLU A 64 1.18 -16.41 -5.76
N ALA A 65 0.07 -15.89 -5.20
CA ALA A 65 -0.11 -14.46 -4.99
C ALA A 65 0.96 -13.88 -4.06
N PHE A 66 1.26 -14.58 -2.96
CA PHE A 66 2.25 -14.18 -1.99
C PHE A 66 3.65 -14.08 -2.60
N SER A 67 4.06 -15.10 -3.36
CA SER A 67 5.34 -15.11 -4.07
C SER A 67 5.48 -13.92 -5.04
N VAL A 68 4.42 -13.62 -5.80
CA VAL A 68 4.41 -12.47 -6.72
C VAL A 68 4.43 -11.13 -5.95
N ALA A 69 3.71 -11.03 -4.83
CA ALA A 69 3.69 -9.84 -3.99
C ALA A 69 5.05 -9.56 -3.34
N LEU A 70 5.77 -10.60 -2.89
CA LEU A 70 7.13 -10.45 -2.38
C LEU A 70 8.08 -9.95 -3.47
N ASN A 71 8.01 -10.49 -4.68
CA ASN A 71 8.81 -10.00 -5.80
C ASN A 71 8.52 -8.52 -6.11
N ALA A 72 7.23 -8.13 -6.13
CA ALA A 72 6.83 -6.74 -6.27
C ALA A 72 7.43 -5.84 -5.16
N LYS A 73 7.42 -6.31 -3.90
CA LYS A 73 8.03 -5.61 -2.76
C LYS A 73 9.54 -5.44 -2.93
N GLU A 74 10.27 -6.49 -3.31
CA GLU A 74 11.72 -6.41 -3.51
C GLU A 74 12.08 -5.41 -4.62
N LEU A 75 11.34 -5.41 -5.73
CA LEU A 75 11.52 -4.44 -6.79
C LEU A 75 11.12 -3.01 -6.37
N LEU A 76 10.12 -2.86 -5.50
CA LEU A 76 9.77 -1.57 -4.93
C LEU A 76 10.93 -1.02 -4.10
N TYR A 77 11.59 -1.86 -3.30
CA TYR A 77 12.71 -1.46 -2.43
C TYR A 77 13.99 -1.17 -3.21
N ALA A 78 14.24 -1.90 -4.30
CA ALA A 78 15.43 -1.72 -5.12
C ALA A 78 15.39 -0.44 -5.97
N ASN A 79 14.19 0.09 -6.28
CA ASN A 79 14.03 1.23 -7.16
C ASN A 79 14.09 2.56 -6.39
N ASP A 80 15.31 3.00 -6.05
CA ASP A 80 15.57 4.31 -5.40
C ASP A 80 15.12 5.52 -6.23
N SER A 81 14.95 5.35 -7.55
CA SER A 81 14.59 6.43 -8.49
C SER A 81 13.09 6.58 -8.73
N LEU A 82 12.27 5.61 -8.31
CA LEU A 82 10.82 5.70 -8.45
C LEU A 82 10.27 6.55 -7.32
N LEU A 83 9.52 7.60 -7.68
CA LEU A 83 8.49 8.14 -6.79
C LEU A 83 7.73 6.95 -6.21
N MET A 84 7.87 6.71 -4.91
CA MET A 84 7.11 5.64 -4.25
C MET A 84 5.63 5.93 -4.46
N ASP A 85 5.04 5.15 -5.36
CA ASP A 85 3.69 5.39 -5.82
C ASP A 85 2.69 4.75 -4.86
N ASP A 86 1.79 5.59 -4.34
CA ASP A 86 0.73 5.21 -3.41
C ASP A 86 -0.14 4.05 -3.96
N LEU A 87 -0.34 3.99 -5.27
CA LEU A 87 -1.10 2.88 -5.89
C LEU A 87 -0.40 1.53 -5.74
N THR A 88 0.93 1.49 -5.79
CA THR A 88 1.68 0.25 -5.56
C THR A 88 1.57 -0.18 -4.11
N LEU A 89 1.79 0.75 -3.18
CA LEU A 89 1.70 0.48 -1.74
C LEU A 89 0.30 0.05 -1.32
N SER A 90 -0.74 0.77 -1.75
CA SER A 90 -2.12 0.43 -1.45
C SER A 90 -2.55 -0.92 -2.07
N THR A 91 -2.09 -1.24 -3.28
CA THR A 91 -2.36 -2.55 -3.90
C THR A 91 -1.68 -3.68 -3.15
N LEU A 92 -0.39 -3.54 -2.80
CA LEU A 92 0.33 -4.51 -1.98
C LEU A 92 -0.31 -4.68 -0.60
N GLN A 93 -0.73 -3.59 0.02
CA GLN A 93 -1.43 -3.61 1.30
C GLN A 93 -2.73 -4.42 1.22
N ILE A 94 -3.53 -4.30 0.15
CA ILE A 94 -4.72 -5.12 -0.05
C ILE A 94 -4.36 -6.61 -0.09
N VAL A 95 -3.32 -6.97 -0.86
CA VAL A 95 -2.89 -8.35 -1.01
C VAL A 95 -2.36 -8.90 0.32
N PHE A 96 -1.42 -8.22 0.96
CA PHE A 96 -0.86 -8.66 2.24
C PHE A 96 -1.89 -8.75 3.35
N GLN A 97 -2.85 -7.82 3.41
CA GLN A 97 -3.96 -7.90 4.36
C GLN A 97 -4.85 -9.12 4.11
N ARG A 98 -5.09 -9.49 2.85
CA ARG A 98 -5.89 -10.68 2.50
C ARG A 98 -5.17 -11.99 2.82
N LEU A 99 -3.85 -11.94 2.90
CA LEU A 99 -2.97 -13.07 3.19
C LEU A 99 -2.49 -13.07 4.66
N ASP A 100 -3.10 -12.27 5.54
CA ASP A 100 -2.75 -12.16 6.96
C ASP A 100 -1.29 -11.76 7.25
N HIS A 101 -0.65 -11.04 6.32
CA HIS A 101 0.72 -10.52 6.43
C HIS A 101 0.76 -8.99 6.58
N LEU A 102 0.01 -8.45 7.54
CA LEU A 102 -0.09 -7.00 7.77
C LEU A 102 1.26 -6.33 8.04
N ASP A 103 2.18 -7.06 8.69
CA ASP A 103 3.55 -6.64 8.98
C ASP A 103 4.33 -6.26 7.72
N LEU A 104 4.15 -7.00 6.63
CA LEU A 104 4.81 -6.70 5.35
C LEU A 104 4.26 -5.44 4.72
N ALA A 105 2.94 -5.20 4.82
CA ALA A 105 2.33 -3.96 4.33
C ALA A 105 2.86 -2.75 5.12
N THR A 106 2.92 -2.86 6.44
CA THR A 106 3.50 -1.84 7.32
C THR A 106 4.96 -1.58 6.97
N GLY A 107 5.77 -2.62 6.78
CA GLY A 107 7.16 -2.50 6.37
C GLY A 107 7.34 -1.74 5.05
N CYS A 108 6.43 -1.92 4.08
CA CYS A 108 6.48 -1.18 2.83
C CYS A 108 6.30 0.33 3.04
N TYR A 109 5.33 0.73 3.87
CA TYR A 109 5.12 2.15 4.19
C TYR A 109 6.21 2.74 5.10
N GLU A 110 6.76 1.96 6.03
CA GLU A 110 7.90 2.37 6.85
C GLU A 110 9.11 2.68 5.96
N HIS A 111 9.40 1.81 4.99
CA HIS A 111 10.44 2.04 3.99
C HIS A 111 10.14 3.31 3.17
N ALA A 112 8.90 3.49 2.73
CA ALA A 112 8.45 4.67 1.97
C ALA A 112 8.65 5.99 2.72
N CYS A 113 8.20 6.03 3.98
CA CYS A 113 8.35 7.19 4.83
C CYS A 113 9.82 7.47 5.20
N SER A 114 10.67 6.44 5.25
CA SER A 114 12.11 6.64 5.48
C SER A 114 12.81 7.36 4.33
N LYS A 115 12.39 7.08 3.08
CA LYS A 115 12.92 7.69 1.86
C LYS A 115 12.31 9.06 1.59
N PHE A 116 11.02 9.24 1.92
CA PHE A 116 10.26 10.46 1.66
C PHE A 116 9.61 11.01 2.95
N PRO A 117 10.40 11.47 3.93
CA PRO A 117 9.90 11.87 5.25
C PRO A 117 9.03 13.14 5.25
N GLY A 118 8.88 13.82 4.13
CA GLY A 118 7.97 14.96 3.97
C GLY A 118 6.68 14.64 3.20
N ASN A 119 6.45 13.38 2.82
CA ASN A 119 5.28 13.00 2.05
C ASN A 119 4.11 12.65 2.98
N LEU A 120 3.11 13.54 3.04
CA LEU A 120 1.94 13.39 3.91
C LEU A 120 1.08 12.17 3.54
N GLU A 121 0.92 11.85 2.25
CA GLU A 121 0.09 10.73 1.79
C GLU A 121 0.68 9.39 2.29
N LEU A 122 2.00 9.23 2.18
CA LEU A 122 2.70 8.05 2.70
C LEU A 122 2.57 7.93 4.23
N MET A 123 2.66 9.05 4.96
CA MET A 123 2.47 9.05 6.42
C MET A 123 1.04 8.67 6.81
N MET A 124 0.03 9.11 6.06
CA MET A 124 -1.36 8.70 6.28
C MET A 124 -1.54 7.20 6.03
N GLY A 125 -0.94 6.66 4.98
CA GLY A 125 -0.90 5.23 4.72
C GLY A 125 -0.25 4.45 5.87
N LEU A 126 0.91 4.90 6.34
CA LEU A 126 1.62 4.30 7.47
C LEU A 126 0.82 4.35 8.78
N PHE A 127 0.17 5.48 9.07
CA PHE A 127 -0.71 5.61 10.22
C PHE A 127 -1.83 4.57 10.18
N ASN A 128 -2.48 4.39 9.01
CA ASN A 128 -3.54 3.39 8.84
C ASN A 128 -3.03 1.95 9.03
N CYS A 129 -1.80 1.65 8.61
CA CYS A 129 -1.17 0.37 8.92
C CYS A 129 -1.02 0.15 10.43
N TYR A 130 -0.48 1.14 11.16
CA TYR A 130 -0.37 1.04 12.62
C TYR A 130 -1.72 0.97 13.35
N VAL A 131 -2.78 1.56 12.79
CA VAL A 131 -4.16 1.40 13.29
C VAL A 131 -4.60 -0.06 13.21
N ARG A 132 -4.37 -0.73 12.08
CA ARG A 132 -4.76 -2.14 11.88
C ARG A 132 -3.98 -3.10 12.77
N GLU A 133 -2.73 -2.77 13.09
CA GLU A 133 -1.87 -3.57 13.96
C GLU A 133 -2.01 -3.23 15.46
N TYR A 134 -2.87 -2.28 15.82
CA TYR A 134 -2.99 -1.77 17.20
C TYR A 134 -1.67 -1.23 17.78
N SER A 135 -0.76 -0.78 16.91
CA SER A 135 0.53 -0.17 17.27
C SER A 135 0.34 1.29 17.75
N PHE A 136 -0.36 1.49 18.86
CA PHE A 136 -0.84 2.81 19.29
C PHE A 136 0.26 3.83 19.58
N VAL A 137 1.44 3.37 20.05
CA VAL A 137 2.62 4.24 20.24
C VAL A 137 3.10 4.77 18.88
N LYS A 138 3.21 3.89 17.88
CA LYS A 138 3.62 4.29 16.53
C LYS A 138 2.56 5.16 15.85
N GLN A 139 1.27 4.90 16.07
CA GLN A 139 0.17 5.77 15.60
C GLN A 139 0.34 7.21 16.11
N GLN A 140 0.54 7.37 17.43
CA GLN A 140 0.77 8.68 18.04
C GLN A 140 1.99 9.38 17.43
N GLN A 141 3.13 8.69 17.34
CA GLN A 141 4.36 9.27 16.81
C GLN A 141 4.19 9.76 15.37
N THR A 142 3.53 8.97 14.51
CA THR A 142 3.27 9.34 13.11
C THR A 142 2.28 10.51 13.01
N ALA A 143 1.23 10.54 13.84
CA ALA A 143 0.28 11.65 13.89
C ALA A 143 0.94 12.98 14.31
N ILE A 144 1.82 12.95 15.32
CA ILE A 144 2.59 14.14 15.73
C ILE A 144 3.53 14.60 14.60
N LYS A 145 4.17 13.68 13.88
CA LYS A 145 5.01 14.03 12.72
C LYS A 145 4.19 14.74 11.64
N MET A 146 3.01 14.23 11.29
CA MET A 146 2.11 14.87 10.32
C MET A 146 1.66 16.26 10.79
N TYR A 147 1.28 16.42 12.06
CA TYR A 147 0.92 17.72 12.63
C TYR A 147 2.08 18.72 12.53
N LYS A 148 3.31 18.31 12.89
CA LYS A 148 4.49 19.17 12.78
C LYS A 148 4.81 19.57 11.33
N LEU A 149 4.47 18.71 10.37
CA LEU A 149 4.76 18.93 8.95
C LEU A 149 3.82 19.97 8.32
N VAL A 150 2.52 19.90 8.59
CA VAL A 150 1.52 20.75 7.90
C VAL A 150 0.67 21.64 8.83
N GLY A 151 0.75 21.47 10.15
CA GLY A 151 0.05 22.30 11.12
C GLY A 151 -1.45 22.06 11.23
N GLU A 152 -2.01 21.05 10.58
CA GLU A 152 -3.45 20.79 10.59
C GLU A 152 -3.92 20.10 11.88
N GLU A 153 -4.87 20.70 12.58
CA GLU A 153 -5.38 20.25 13.88
C GLU A 153 -5.91 18.81 13.89
N ARG A 154 -6.42 18.30 12.76
CA ARG A 154 -6.90 16.92 12.65
C ARG A 154 -5.83 15.89 13.04
N PHE A 155 -4.56 16.14 12.72
CA PHE A 155 -3.47 15.24 13.06
C PHE A 155 -3.13 15.28 14.55
N LEU A 156 -3.33 16.43 15.20
CA LEU A 156 -3.21 16.54 16.65
C LEU A 156 -4.30 15.71 17.34
N LEU A 157 -5.55 15.77 16.85
CA LEU A 157 -6.64 14.93 17.36
C LEU A 157 -6.34 13.44 17.20
N TRP A 158 -5.77 13.02 16.06
CA TRP A 158 -5.35 11.63 15.86
C TRP A 158 -4.29 11.19 16.89
N ALA A 159 -3.35 12.07 17.23
CA ALA A 159 -2.35 11.79 18.26
C ALA A 159 -3.00 11.62 19.65
N VAL A 160 -3.94 12.51 20.01
CA VAL A 160 -4.70 12.42 21.27
C VAL A 160 -5.49 11.12 21.35
N CYS A 161 -6.22 10.76 20.29
CA CYS A 161 -6.95 9.49 20.22
C CYS A 161 -6.01 8.29 20.38
N SER A 162 -4.82 8.33 19.77
CA SER A 162 -3.82 7.27 19.89
C SER A 162 -3.32 7.10 21.33
N ILE A 163 -3.10 8.21 22.06
CA ILE A 163 -2.70 8.18 23.48
C ILE A 163 -3.80 7.56 24.34
N GLN A 164 -5.06 7.94 24.10
CA GLN A 164 -6.18 7.38 24.84
C GLN A 164 -6.27 5.85 24.65
N LEU A 165 -6.04 5.36 23.43
CA LEU A 165 -6.04 3.92 23.12
C LEU A 165 -4.89 3.18 23.81
N GLN A 166 -3.71 3.80 23.96
CA GLN A 166 -2.60 3.23 24.74
C GLN A 166 -3.01 3.00 26.20
N GLY A 167 -3.63 4.00 26.84
CA GLY A 167 -4.09 3.90 28.22
C GLY A 167 -5.14 2.80 28.42
N ILE A 168 -6.11 2.68 27.50
CA ILE A 168 -7.13 1.63 27.54
C ILE A 168 -6.50 0.23 27.41
N ASN A 169 -5.53 0.07 26.51
CA ASN A 169 -4.90 -1.23 26.29
C ASN A 169 -4.05 -1.66 27.49
N MET A 170 -3.37 -0.71 28.15
CA MET A 170 -2.58 -0.97 29.36
C MET A 170 -3.45 -1.40 30.55
N ILE A 171 -4.70 -0.95 30.64
CA ILE A 171 -5.64 -1.32 31.73
C ILE A 171 -6.27 -2.71 31.50
N ARG A 172 -6.26 -3.22 30.26
CA ARG A 172 -6.86 -4.51 29.88
C ARG A 172 -5.90 -5.70 29.93
N MET A 173 -4.60 -5.47 30.10
CA MET A 173 -3.57 -6.49 30.33
C MET A 173 -3.40 -6.75 31.81
#